data_AF-A0A537U2U6-F1
#
_entry.id   AF-A0A537U2U6-F1
#
_cell.length_a   1.000
_cell.length_b   1.000
_cell.length_c   1.000
_cell.angle_alpha   90.00
_cell.angle_beta   90.00
_cell.angle_gamma   90.00
#
_symmetry.space_group_name_H-M   'P 1'
#
loop_
_entity.id
_entity.type
_entity.pdbx_description
1 polymer ?
#
loop_
_entity_poly.entity_id
_entity_poly.type
_entity_poly.pdbx_seq_one_letter_code
_entity_poly.pdbx_strand_id
1 'polypeptide(L)'
;MVSSESLERELNVVRAAAADPLSGVFGPLSMTWRVNREAAIFLGAGRALLLQLAHPWVAAAVEQHSETFANPIGRFHRTFSTVFTMVFGTLDQSFDAARRLHRRHAAI
;
A
#
# COMPACT_ATOMS: atom_id res chain seq x y z
N MET A 1 -14.66 2.20 11.53
CA MET A 1 -14.38 1.52 10.24
C MET A 1 -14.46 2.57 9.14
N VAL A 2 -13.53 2.60 8.18
CA VAL A 2 -13.52 3.61 7.10
C VAL A 2 -14.60 3.26 6.08
N SER A 3 -15.61 4.13 5.90
CA SER A 3 -16.68 3.89 4.91
C SER A 3 -16.18 4.09 3.48
N SER A 4 -16.84 3.47 2.51
CA SER A 4 -16.53 3.66 1.08
C SER A 4 -16.70 5.13 0.67
N GLU A 5 -17.71 5.82 1.19
CA GLU A 5 -17.91 7.25 0.95
C GLU A 5 -16.74 8.10 1.49
N SER A 6 -16.26 7.79 2.69
CA SER A 6 -15.09 8.47 3.24
C SER A 6 -13.85 8.21 2.40
N LEU A 7 -13.65 6.99 1.89
CA LEU A 7 -12.54 6.68 0.99
C LEU A 7 -12.61 7.51 -0.29
N GLU A 8 -13.76 7.56 -0.97
CA GLU A 8 -13.89 8.30 -2.23
C GLU A 8 -13.67 9.81 -2.02
N ARG A 9 -14.10 10.35 -0.88
CA ARG A 9 -13.80 11.74 -0.52
C ARG A 9 -12.28 11.98 -0.42
N GLU A 10 -11.55 11.11 0.28
CA GLU A 10 -10.09 11.25 0.38
C GLU A 10 -9.39 11.05 -0.98
N LEU A 11 -9.87 10.12 -1.81
CA LEU A 11 -9.33 9.94 -3.16
C LEU A 11 -9.53 11.19 -4.03
N ASN A 12 -10.63 11.93 -3.87
CA ASN A 12 -10.83 13.20 -4.57
C ASN A 12 -9.84 14.28 -4.10
N VAL A 13 -9.52 14.33 -2.81
CA VAL A 13 -8.47 15.22 -2.27
C VAL A 13 -7.11 14.86 -2.87
N VAL A 14 -6.78 13.56 -2.90
CA VAL A 14 -5.52 13.07 -3.50
C VAL A 14 -5.47 13.37 -5.00
N ARG A 15 -6.59 13.25 -5.72
CA ARG A 15 -6.67 13.56 -7.16
C ARG A 15 -6.32 15.01 -7.44
N ALA A 16 -6.79 15.94 -6.61
CA ALA A 16 -6.51 17.36 -6.76
C ALA A 16 -5.03 17.71 -6.52
N ALA A 17 -4.31 16.89 -5.74
CA ALA A 17 -2.90 17.07 -5.40
C ALA A 17 -1.95 16.13 -6.16
N ALA A 18 -2.46 15.29 -7.06
CA ALA A 18 -1.66 14.32 -7.80
C ALA A 18 -0.70 15.01 -8.78
N ALA A 19 0.43 14.37 -9.08
CA ALA A 19 1.42 14.90 -10.00
C ALA A 19 0.84 15.07 -11.42
N ASP A 20 0.38 13.98 -12.04
CA ASP A 20 -0.34 13.96 -13.31
C ASP A 20 -0.99 12.57 -13.55
N PRO A 21 -1.89 12.42 -14.53
CA PRO A 21 -2.57 11.14 -14.78
C PRO A 21 -1.64 9.95 -15.05
N LEU A 22 -0.50 10.17 -15.72
CA LEU A 22 0.43 9.12 -16.12
C LEU A 22 1.46 8.82 -15.02
N SER A 23 2.00 9.85 -14.38
CA SER A 23 2.96 9.71 -13.28
C SER A 23 2.31 9.44 -11.92
N GLY A 24 0.97 9.40 -11.85
CA GLY A 24 0.22 9.02 -10.67
C GLY A 24 0.26 10.07 -9.55
N VAL A 25 0.15 9.58 -8.31
CA VAL A 25 -0.04 10.44 -7.13
C VAL A 25 1.20 11.30 -6.87
N PHE A 26 2.40 10.71 -6.96
CA PHE A 26 3.62 11.37 -6.48
C PHE A 26 4.52 11.89 -7.62
N GLY A 27 4.65 11.15 -8.72
CA GLY A 27 5.52 11.45 -9.85
C GLY A 27 7.03 11.50 -9.56
N PRO A 28 7.88 11.51 -10.61
CA PRO A 28 9.34 11.34 -10.49
C PRO A 28 10.08 12.38 -9.65
N LEU A 29 9.54 13.59 -9.52
CA LEU A 29 10.18 14.68 -8.78
C LEU A 29 9.95 14.61 -7.26
N SER A 30 8.98 13.81 -6.82
CA SER A 30 8.69 13.65 -5.39
C SER A 30 9.78 12.86 -4.66
N MET A 31 9.93 13.15 -3.37
CA MET A 31 10.81 12.35 -2.50
C MET A 31 10.32 10.90 -2.40
N THR A 32 9.00 10.70 -2.32
CA THR A 32 8.39 9.36 -2.27
C THR A 32 8.84 8.50 -3.46
N TRP A 33 8.78 9.03 -4.68
CA TRP A 33 9.21 8.29 -5.87
C TRP A 33 10.70 8.01 -5.87
N ARG A 34 11.51 9.01 -5.53
CA ARG A 34 12.98 8.92 -5.51
C ARG A 34 13.51 7.93 -4.47
N VAL A 35 12.86 7.79 -3.33
CA VAL A 35 13.28 6.84 -2.29
C VAL A 35 12.77 5.44 -2.59
N ASN A 36 11.50 5.30 -2.98
CA ASN A 36 10.88 3.97 -3.16
C ASN A 36 11.43 3.19 -4.38
N ARG A 37 12.15 3.86 -5.30
CA ARG A 37 12.77 3.19 -6.46
C ARG A 37 14.07 2.46 -6.09
N GLU A 38 14.65 2.79 -4.93
CA GLU A 38 15.94 2.27 -4.52
C GLU A 38 15.77 0.96 -3.76
N ALA A 39 16.45 -0.10 -4.19
CA ALA A 39 16.40 -1.40 -3.51
C ALA A 39 16.92 -1.34 -2.06
N ALA A 40 17.72 -0.33 -1.73
CA ALA A 40 18.26 -0.11 -0.39
C ALA A 40 17.18 0.01 0.70
N ILE A 41 15.96 0.43 0.36
CA ILE A 41 14.85 0.52 1.35
C ILE A 41 14.55 -0.83 2.01
N PHE A 42 14.81 -1.94 1.31
CA PHE A 42 14.52 -3.29 1.80
C PHE A 42 15.47 -3.73 2.93
N LEU A 43 16.60 -3.05 3.11
CA LEU A 43 17.48 -3.27 4.27
C LEU A 43 16.73 -2.99 5.59
N GLY A 44 15.75 -2.08 5.56
CA GLY A 44 14.88 -1.79 6.70
C GLY A 44 13.63 -2.66 6.82
N ALA A 45 13.32 -3.48 5.80
CA ALA A 45 12.02 -4.17 5.71
C ALA A 45 11.81 -5.19 6.84
N GLY A 46 12.85 -5.92 7.25
CA GLY A 46 12.76 -6.85 8.38
C GLY A 46 12.43 -6.14 9.69
N ARG A 47 13.08 -5.00 9.96
CA ARG A 47 12.77 -4.18 11.14
C ARG A 47 11.35 -3.63 11.10
N ALA A 48 10.93 -3.10 9.94
CA ALA A 48 9.57 -2.59 9.76
C ALA A 48 8.52 -3.68 9.98
N LEU A 49 8.76 -4.91 9.48
CA LEU A 49 7.88 -6.05 9.70
C LEU A 49 7.76 -6.41 11.19
N LEU A 50 8.88 -6.46 11.91
CA LEU A 50 8.87 -6.74 13.35
C LEU A 50 8.11 -5.65 14.13
N LEU A 51 8.27 -4.38 13.76
CA LEU A 51 7.51 -3.29 14.38
C LEU A 51 6.01 -3.37 14.07
N GLN A 52 5.62 -3.81 12.87
CA GLN A 52 4.21 -4.04 12.53
C GLN A 52 3.62 -5.19 13.36
N LEU A 53 4.33 -6.33 13.44
CA LEU A 53 3.90 -7.50 14.19
C LEU A 53 3.95 -7.31 15.71
N ALA A 54 4.69 -6.32 16.20
CA ALA A 54 4.66 -5.94 17.62
C ALA A 54 3.30 -5.36 18.04
N HIS A 55 2.46 -4.92 17.10
CA HIS A 55 1.10 -4.48 17.41
C HIS A 55 0.14 -5.69 17.44
N PRO A 56 -0.52 -5.99 18.57
CA PRO A 56 -1.25 -7.24 18.74
C PRO A 56 -2.39 -7.43 17.73
N TRP A 57 -3.07 -6.36 17.34
CA TRP A 57 -4.14 -6.42 16.33
C TRP A 57 -3.62 -6.74 14.93
N VAL A 58 -2.40 -6.29 14.59
CA VAL A 58 -1.79 -6.57 13.29
C VAL A 58 -1.32 -8.03 13.28
N ALA A 59 -0.70 -8.50 14.36
CA ALA A 59 -0.30 -9.89 14.51
C ALA A 59 -1.51 -10.84 14.37
N ALA A 60 -2.59 -10.59 15.10
CA ALA A 60 -3.81 -11.38 15.02
C ALA A 60 -4.43 -11.37 13.61
N ALA A 61 -4.50 -10.21 12.97
CA ALA A 61 -5.03 -10.10 11.60
C ALA A 61 -4.18 -10.88 10.58
N VAL A 62 -2.85 -10.85 10.74
CA VAL A 62 -1.93 -11.61 9.89
C VAL A 62 -2.08 -13.11 10.10
N GLU A 63 -2.21 -13.56 11.34
CA GLU A 63 -2.42 -14.98 11.66
C GLU A 63 -3.76 -15.50 11.12
N GLN A 64 -4.83 -14.75 11.33
CA GLN A 64 -6.20 -15.22 11.05
C GLN A 64 -6.65 -15.00 9.60
N HIS A 65 -6.11 -13.98 8.91
CA HIS A 65 -6.60 -13.54 7.59
C HIS A 65 -5.51 -13.51 6.51
N SER A 66 -4.36 -14.17 6.71
CA SER A 66 -3.31 -14.24 5.71
C SER A 66 -2.58 -15.59 5.69
N GLU A 67 -2.22 -16.05 4.49
CA GLU A 67 -1.34 -17.19 4.28
C GLU A 67 0.15 -16.82 4.44
N THR A 68 0.49 -15.84 5.28
CA THR A 68 1.86 -15.29 5.35
C THR A 68 2.89 -16.35 5.72
N PHE A 69 2.56 -17.23 6.67
CA PHE A 69 3.49 -18.27 7.14
C PHE A 69 3.59 -19.46 6.17
N ALA A 70 2.52 -19.75 5.43
CA ALA A 70 2.51 -20.81 4.42
C ALA A 70 3.15 -20.36 3.09
N ASN A 71 3.05 -19.08 2.75
CA ASN A 71 3.56 -18.52 1.50
C ASN A 71 4.12 -17.09 1.70
N PRO A 72 5.28 -16.95 2.38
CA PRO A 72 5.85 -15.64 2.71
C PRO A 72 6.27 -14.85 1.48
N ILE A 73 6.84 -15.52 0.47
CA ILE A 73 7.29 -14.89 -0.78
C ILE A 73 6.09 -14.39 -1.60
N GLY A 74 5.04 -15.20 -1.72
CA GLY A 74 3.80 -14.77 -2.39
C GLY A 74 3.13 -13.59 -1.68
N ARG A 75 3.13 -13.57 -0.34
CA ARG A 75 2.63 -12.43 0.44
C ARG A 75 3.48 -11.18 0.20
N PHE A 76 4.80 -11.30 0.20
CA PHE A 76 5.73 -10.21 -0.08
C PHE A 76 5.43 -9.58 -1.43
N HIS A 77 5.32 -10.38 -2.50
CA HIS A 77 4.98 -9.88 -3.82
C HIS A 77 3.63 -9.15 -3.85
N ARG A 78 2.57 -9.72 -3.24
CA ARG A 78 1.26 -9.05 -3.20
C ARG A 78 1.28 -7.70 -2.48
N THR A 79 2.02 -7.61 -1.37
CA THR A 79 2.21 -6.36 -0.64
C THR A 79 2.91 -5.34 -1.52
N PHE A 80 4.08 -5.68 -2.09
CA PHE A 80 4.86 -4.72 -2.87
C PHE A 80 4.25 -4.42 -4.23
N SER A 81 3.50 -5.32 -4.86
CA SER A 81 2.68 -4.99 -6.02
C SER A 81 1.68 -3.88 -5.67
N THR A 82 1.01 -3.94 -4.52
CA THR A 82 0.07 -2.88 -4.11
C THR A 82 0.81 -1.57 -3.78
N VAL A 83 1.89 -1.63 -3.00
CA VAL A 83 2.70 -0.45 -2.65
C VAL A 83 3.28 0.22 -3.89
N PHE A 84 3.90 -0.54 -4.79
CA PHE A 84 4.48 -0.01 -6.02
C PHE A 84 3.43 0.48 -7.01
N THR A 85 2.26 -0.14 -7.10
CA THR A 85 1.16 0.43 -7.88
C THR A 85 0.75 1.79 -7.32
N MET A 86 0.63 1.94 -5.99
CA MET A 86 0.27 3.23 -5.38
C MET A 86 1.32 4.33 -5.59
N VAL A 87 2.61 3.96 -5.60
CA VAL A 87 3.72 4.93 -5.74
C VAL A 87 4.03 5.24 -7.20
N PHE A 88 4.09 4.22 -8.06
CA PHE A 88 4.61 4.29 -9.43
C PHE A 88 3.58 4.09 -10.54
N GLY A 89 2.37 3.62 -10.20
CA GLY A 89 1.31 3.42 -11.16
C GLY A 89 0.69 4.75 -11.63
N THR A 90 -0.10 4.67 -12.70
CA THR A 90 -0.94 5.79 -13.12
C THR A 90 -1.93 6.16 -12.02
N LEU A 91 -2.52 7.35 -12.09
CA LEU A 91 -3.44 7.82 -11.06
C LEU A 91 -4.63 6.86 -10.87
N ASP A 92 -5.17 6.34 -11.97
CA ASP A 92 -6.28 5.38 -11.94
C ASP A 92 -5.85 4.03 -11.36
N GLN A 93 -4.66 3.52 -11.72
CA GLN A 93 -4.11 2.29 -11.15
C GLN A 93 -3.93 2.40 -9.63
N SER A 94 -3.42 3.53 -9.15
CA SER A 94 -3.26 3.82 -7.72
C SER A 94 -4.60 3.83 -6.99
N PHE A 95 -5.63 4.43 -7.59
CA PHE A 95 -6.96 4.52 -6.98
C PHE A 95 -7.67 3.16 -6.96
N ASP A 96 -7.54 2.38 -8.03
CA ASP A 96 -8.07 1.01 -8.06
C ASP A 96 -7.36 0.09 -7.07
N ALA A 97 -6.04 0.27 -6.88
CA ALA A 97 -5.30 -0.42 -5.83
C ALA A 97 -5.80 -0.02 -4.43
N ALA A 98 -6.05 1.27 -4.18
CA ALA A 98 -6.61 1.76 -2.93
C ALA A 98 -8.00 1.17 -2.65
N ARG A 99 -8.91 1.20 -3.63
CA ARG A 99 -10.26 0.62 -3.51
C ARG A 99 -10.21 -0.89 -3.28
N ARG A 100 -9.33 -1.60 -3.99
CA ARG A 100 -9.14 -3.05 -3.79
C ARG A 100 -8.65 -3.36 -2.37
N LEU A 101 -7.68 -2.60 -1.88
CA LEU A 101 -7.14 -2.77 -0.53
C LEU A 101 -8.20 -2.46 0.54
N HIS A 102 -8.96 -1.40 0.35
CA HIS A 102 -10.08 -1.04 1.23
C HIS A 102 -11.10 -2.17 1.32
N ARG A 103 -11.56 -2.73 0.20
CA ARG A 103 -12.48 -3.88 0.19
C ARG A 103 -11.91 -5.10 0.92
N ARG A 104 -10.60 -5.35 0.78
CA ARG A 104 -9.93 -6.46 1.50
C ARG A 104 -9.92 -6.21 3.00
N HIS A 105 -9.61 -5.00 3.44
CA HIS A 105 -9.56 -4.66 4.86
C HIS A 105 -10.95 -4.52 5.50
N ALA A 106 -11.98 -4.15 4.73
CA ALA A 106 -13.36 -4.10 5.21
C ALA A 106 -13.96 -5.49 5.48
N ALA A 107 -13.30 -6.57 5.02
CA ALA A 107 -13.70 -7.95 5.24
C ALA A 107 -12.94 -8.63 6.40
N ILE A 108 -12.11 -7.88 7.12
CA ILE A 108 -11.34 -8.32 8.30
C ILE A 108 -12.04 -7.82 9.56
#